data_AF-A0A2S1KQT7-F1
#
_entry.id   AF-A0A2S1KQT7-F1
#
_cell.length_a   1.000
_cell.length_b   1.000
_cell.length_c   1.000
_cell.angle_alpha   90.00
_cell.angle_beta   90.00
_cell.angle_gamma   90.00
#
_symmetry.space_group_name_H-M   'P 1'
#
loop_
_entity.id
_entity.type
_entity.pdbx_description
1 polymer ?
#
loop_
_entity_poly.entity_id
_entity_poly.type
_entity_poly.pdbx_seq_one_letter_code
_entity_poly.pdbx_strand_id
1 'polypeptide(L)'
;MDLSRLLKLLAVSFSELFAGVIADPYQLSIGDLAKCTETELRQKQTEIEQTAASVGYPTAEMVAIVIDIIIDRRSGVDYRDKAQRLYDRLNSIQAFTIFEMRVFSLIATDLTPERFFKLYRKFAHDVQVFRDYMPGNLFETSLMIHMTALNQAVIWPKKLNVTDVWLTLEGIMRQPARRSNVEILLMQRFTGLLRTYLTMDSEVVAAEIGVFLMAAQQMGMREMTRNTGQTSLVAVWTRLQLSKQQLHAQKMA
;
A
#
# COMPACT_ATOMS: atom_id res chain seq x y z
N MET A 1 -18.20 -21.09 -27.96
CA MET A 1 -16.83 -21.63 -27.88
C MET A 1 -16.25 -21.14 -26.55
N ASP A 2 -15.77 -22.04 -25.69
CA ASP A 2 -15.33 -21.69 -24.34
C ASP A 2 -13.91 -21.12 -24.38
N LEU A 3 -13.76 -19.85 -23.98
CA LEU A 3 -12.48 -19.12 -24.00
C LEU A 3 -11.39 -19.88 -23.21
N SER A 4 -11.77 -20.59 -22.15
CA SER A 4 -10.85 -21.41 -21.35
C SER A 4 -10.29 -22.61 -22.13
N ARG A 5 -11.09 -23.21 -23.03
CA ARG A 5 -10.65 -24.29 -23.91
C ARG A 5 -9.73 -23.77 -25.02
N LEU A 6 -10.01 -22.57 -25.52
CA LEU A 6 -9.23 -21.91 -26.57
C LEU A 6 -7.83 -21.52 -26.04
N LEU A 7 -7.76 -21.00 -24.82
CA LEU A 7 -6.50 -20.69 -24.13
C LEU A 7 -5.64 -21.92 -23.87
N LYS A 8 -6.25 -23.03 -23.42
CA LYS A 8 -5.55 -24.30 -23.25
C LYS A 8 -5.02 -24.86 -24.58
N LEU A 9 -5.79 -24.74 -25.66
CA LEU A 9 -5.39 -25.18 -27.01
C LEU A 9 -4.22 -24.37 -27.56
N LEU A 10 -4.18 -23.06 -27.28
CA LEU A 10 -3.12 -22.18 -27.75
C LEU A 10 -1.90 -22.15 -26.82
N ALA A 11 -1.95 -22.83 -25.67
CA ALA A 11 -0.95 -22.71 -24.59
C ALA A 11 -0.72 -21.26 -24.14
N VAL A 12 -1.74 -20.40 -24.30
CA VAL A 12 -1.70 -18.99 -23.93
C VAL A 12 -2.39 -18.83 -22.58
N SER A 13 -1.77 -18.07 -21.67
CA SER A 13 -2.41 -17.70 -20.41
C SER A 13 -3.37 -16.52 -20.62
N PHE A 14 -4.41 -16.41 -19.78
CA PHE A 14 -5.32 -15.26 -19.83
C PHE A 14 -4.55 -13.92 -19.68
N SER A 15 -3.47 -13.91 -18.91
CA SER A 15 -2.59 -12.74 -18.73
C SER A 15 -1.82 -12.35 -19.99
N GLU A 16 -1.45 -13.31 -20.85
CA GLU A 16 -0.81 -13.03 -22.14
C GLU A 16 -1.79 -12.43 -23.15
N LEU A 17 -3.08 -12.78 -23.08
CA LEU A 17 -4.10 -12.09 -23.87
C LEU A 17 -4.21 -10.61 -23.48
N PHE A 18 -4.09 -10.30 -22.19
CA PHE A 18 -4.15 -8.91 -21.69
C PHE A 18 -2.90 -8.09 -21.98
N ALA A 19 -1.74 -8.72 -22.23
CA ALA A 19 -0.50 -8.01 -22.54
C ALA A 19 -0.55 -7.23 -23.88
N GLY A 20 -1.49 -7.56 -24.77
CA GLY A 20 -1.72 -6.89 -26.05
C GLY A 20 -3.03 -6.11 -26.16
N VAL A 21 -3.88 -6.11 -25.13
CA VAL A 21 -5.07 -5.25 -25.09
C VAL A 21 -4.59 -3.85 -24.74
N ILE A 22 -4.97 -2.88 -25.58
CA ILE A 22 -4.67 -1.45 -25.50
C ILE A 22 -4.49 -1.01 -24.05
N ALA A 23 -3.40 -0.27 -23.77
CA ALA A 23 -3.14 0.37 -22.49
C ALA A 23 -4.43 1.00 -21.99
N ASP A 24 -5.05 0.35 -21.01
CA ASP A 24 -6.36 0.75 -20.57
C ASP A 24 -6.24 2.21 -20.09
N PRO A 25 -7.00 3.18 -20.66
CA PRO A 25 -6.96 4.57 -20.19
C PRO A 25 -7.30 4.71 -18.70
N TYR A 26 -7.71 3.60 -18.08
CA TYR A 26 -8.13 3.43 -16.71
C TYR A 26 -7.03 2.89 -15.76
N GLN A 27 -5.80 2.65 -16.24
CA GLN A 27 -4.67 2.35 -15.34
C GLN A 27 -4.22 3.62 -14.60
N LEU A 28 -4.81 3.88 -13.44
CA LEU A 28 -4.36 4.94 -12.53
C LEU A 28 -2.94 4.65 -12.03
N SER A 29 -1.89 5.19 -12.65
CA SER A 29 -0.53 5.03 -12.13
C SER A 29 -0.14 6.28 -11.35
N ILE A 30 -0.20 6.23 -10.01
CA ILE A 30 0.15 7.38 -9.16
C ILE A 30 1.58 7.84 -9.45
N GLY A 31 2.51 6.90 -9.66
CA GLY A 31 3.91 7.20 -9.99
C GLY A 31 4.06 7.91 -11.33
N ASP A 32 3.24 7.60 -12.33
CA ASP A 32 3.33 8.26 -13.64
C ASP A 32 2.59 9.60 -13.64
N LEU A 33 1.43 9.70 -12.98
CA LEU A 33 0.76 10.97 -12.75
C LEU A 33 1.66 11.95 -11.98
N ALA A 34 2.44 11.43 -11.01
CA ALA A 34 3.42 12.22 -10.27
C ALA A 34 4.58 12.76 -11.14
N LYS A 35 4.76 12.29 -12.38
CA LYS A 35 5.77 12.81 -13.32
C LYS A 35 5.18 13.78 -14.35
N CYS A 36 3.87 13.74 -14.59
CA CYS A 36 3.19 14.66 -15.51
C CYS A 36 3.24 16.11 -15.03
N THR A 37 3.35 17.05 -15.95
CA THR A 37 3.13 18.49 -15.74
C THR A 37 1.67 18.79 -15.37
N GLU A 38 1.40 19.97 -14.83
CA GLU A 38 0.02 20.38 -14.53
C GLU A 38 -0.86 20.39 -15.80
N THR A 39 -0.34 20.90 -16.91
CA THR A 39 -1.06 20.91 -18.20
C THR A 39 -1.44 19.51 -18.66
N GLU A 40 -0.51 18.55 -18.60
CA GLU A 40 -0.79 17.15 -18.95
C GLU A 40 -1.82 16.52 -18.01
N LEU A 41 -1.76 16.84 -16.72
CA LEU A 41 -2.74 16.37 -15.74
C LEU A 41 -4.15 16.92 -16.03
N ARG A 42 -4.26 18.21 -16.34
CA ARG A 42 -5.54 18.87 -16.70
C ARG A 42 -6.11 18.32 -18.01
N GLN A 43 -5.24 18.06 -19.00
CA GLN A 43 -5.65 17.39 -20.23
C GLN A 43 -6.21 15.99 -19.94
N LYS A 44 -5.50 15.18 -19.14
CA LYS A 44 -5.99 13.85 -18.74
C LYS A 44 -7.33 13.91 -18.03
N GLN A 45 -7.52 14.87 -17.12
CA GLN A 45 -8.80 15.09 -16.44
C GLN A 45 -9.93 15.37 -17.44
N THR A 46 -9.66 16.18 -18.46
CA THR A 46 -10.63 16.50 -19.52
C THR A 46 -10.98 15.27 -20.37
N GLU A 47 -9.98 14.46 -20.75
CA GLU A 47 -10.17 13.20 -21.48
C GLU A 47 -11.03 12.21 -20.68
N ILE A 48 -10.80 12.13 -19.37
CA ILE A 48 -11.58 11.27 -18.46
C ILE A 48 -13.02 11.75 -18.35
N GLU A 49 -13.27 13.06 -18.22
CA GLU A 49 -14.62 13.62 -18.16
C GLU A 49 -15.42 13.34 -19.44
N GLN A 50 -14.80 13.53 -20.60
CA GLN A 50 -15.41 13.22 -21.91
C GLN A 50 -15.72 11.72 -22.05
N THR A 51 -14.80 10.87 -21.61
CA THR A 51 -15.00 9.41 -21.60
C THR A 51 -16.12 9.02 -20.63
N ALA A 52 -16.13 9.60 -19.44
CA ALA A 52 -17.15 9.31 -18.43
C ALA A 52 -18.56 9.66 -18.89
N ALA A 53 -18.72 10.80 -19.56
CA ALA A 53 -19.99 11.23 -20.12
C ALA A 53 -20.49 10.30 -21.22
N SER A 54 -19.60 9.68 -21.99
CA SER A 54 -19.96 8.81 -23.12
C SER A 54 -20.23 7.35 -22.73
N VAL A 55 -19.50 6.78 -21.77
CA VAL A 55 -19.61 5.36 -21.41
C VAL A 55 -20.06 5.07 -19.98
N GLY A 56 -20.36 6.11 -19.18
CA GLY A 56 -20.84 5.94 -17.80
C GLY A 56 -19.76 5.40 -16.87
N TYR A 57 -18.57 6.01 -16.87
CA TYR A 57 -17.40 5.54 -16.15
C TYR A 57 -17.53 5.77 -14.62
N PRO A 58 -17.78 4.73 -13.79
CA PRO A 58 -18.17 4.92 -12.39
C PRO A 58 -17.05 5.43 -11.47
N THR A 59 -15.79 5.31 -11.90
CA THR A 59 -14.60 5.74 -11.15
C THR A 59 -14.03 7.07 -11.65
N ALA A 60 -14.63 7.68 -12.68
CA ALA A 60 -14.18 8.95 -13.27
C ALA A 60 -13.98 10.05 -12.22
N GLU A 61 -14.95 10.20 -11.33
CA GLU A 61 -14.91 11.18 -10.24
C GLU A 61 -13.70 10.95 -9.34
N MET A 62 -13.41 9.70 -8.97
CA MET A 62 -12.25 9.38 -8.13
C MET A 62 -10.94 9.72 -8.84
N VAL A 63 -10.84 9.48 -10.16
CA VAL A 63 -9.64 9.83 -10.92
C VAL A 63 -9.46 11.35 -11.01
N ALA A 64 -10.53 12.11 -11.26
CA ALA A 64 -10.49 13.56 -11.27
C ALA A 64 -10.01 14.12 -9.92
N ILE A 65 -10.56 13.60 -8.81
CA ILE A 65 -10.13 14.01 -7.47
C ILE A 65 -8.66 13.63 -7.20
N VAL A 66 -8.21 12.46 -7.66
CA VAL A 66 -6.80 12.05 -7.55
C VAL A 66 -5.88 13.04 -8.26
N ILE A 67 -6.23 13.44 -9.49
CA ILE A 67 -5.46 14.42 -10.26
C ILE A 67 -5.43 15.77 -9.53
N ASP A 68 -6.57 16.24 -9.03
CA ASP A 68 -6.64 17.49 -8.27
C ASP A 68 -5.76 17.45 -7.01
N ILE A 69 -5.78 16.34 -6.26
CA ILE A 69 -4.91 16.17 -5.08
C ILE A 69 -3.43 16.26 -5.48
N ILE A 70 -3.04 15.64 -6.60
CA ILE A 70 -1.65 15.69 -7.07
C ILE A 70 -1.24 17.13 -7.42
N ILE A 71 -2.10 17.88 -8.09
CA ILE A 71 -1.85 19.28 -8.46
C ILE A 71 -1.77 20.15 -7.19
N ASP A 72 -2.79 20.10 -6.33
CA ASP A 72 -2.85 20.92 -5.13
C ASP A 72 -1.69 20.65 -4.17
N ARG A 73 -1.33 19.37 -4.02
CA ARG A 73 -0.19 18.95 -3.19
C ARG A 73 1.13 19.54 -3.68
N ARG A 74 1.34 19.67 -5.00
CA ARG A 74 2.53 20.31 -5.58
C ARG A 74 2.54 21.81 -5.39
N SER A 75 1.36 22.43 -5.44
CA SER A 75 1.19 23.88 -5.31
C SER A 75 1.04 24.35 -3.87
N GLY A 76 1.09 23.44 -2.89
CA GLY A 76 0.91 23.76 -1.46
C GLY A 76 -0.52 24.20 -1.10
N VAL A 77 -1.50 23.91 -1.96
CA VAL A 77 -2.92 24.22 -1.75
C VAL A 77 -3.52 23.16 -0.83
N ASP A 78 -4.42 23.56 0.08
CA ASP A 78 -5.11 22.60 0.95
C ASP A 78 -6.06 21.70 0.14
N TYR A 79 -5.90 20.39 0.32
CA TYR A 79 -6.65 19.35 -0.38
C TYR A 79 -7.36 18.38 0.58
N ARG A 80 -7.46 18.70 1.87
CA ARG A 80 -8.06 17.80 2.88
C ARG A 80 -9.49 17.38 2.55
N ASP A 81 -10.31 18.28 2.02
CA ASP A 81 -11.68 17.96 1.61
C ASP A 81 -11.71 16.95 0.46
N LYS A 82 -10.73 17.00 -0.46
CA LYS A 82 -10.59 16.06 -1.56
C LYS A 82 -10.17 14.68 -1.05
N ALA A 83 -9.20 14.63 -0.13
CA ALA A 83 -8.80 13.38 0.53
C ALA A 83 -9.97 12.76 1.33
N GLN A 84 -10.78 13.59 2.00
CA GLN A 84 -11.98 13.15 2.70
C GLN A 84 -13.01 12.51 1.75
N ARG A 85 -13.29 13.13 0.60
CA ARG A 85 -14.21 12.57 -0.40
C ARG A 85 -13.75 11.20 -0.91
N LEU A 86 -12.44 11.04 -1.17
CA LEU A 86 -11.88 9.75 -1.57
C LEU A 86 -12.00 8.71 -0.46
N TYR A 87 -11.74 9.09 0.80
CA TYR A 87 -11.93 8.21 1.94
C TYR A 87 -13.38 7.73 2.05
N ASP A 88 -14.36 8.62 1.98
CA ASP A 88 -15.78 8.26 2.11
C ASP A 88 -16.21 7.31 0.99
N ARG A 89 -15.74 7.56 -0.24
CA ARG A 89 -15.97 6.67 -1.37
C ARG A 89 -15.34 5.29 -1.17
N LEU A 90 -14.06 5.21 -0.79
CA LEU A 90 -13.37 3.95 -0.49
C LEU A 90 -14.02 3.20 0.68
N ASN A 91 -14.50 3.93 1.69
CA ASN A 91 -15.18 3.35 2.83
C ASN A 91 -16.54 2.72 2.43
N SER A 92 -17.22 3.27 1.42
CA SER A 92 -18.48 2.72 0.88
C SER A 92 -18.30 1.47 0.00
N ILE A 93 -17.11 1.26 -0.57
CA ILE A 93 -16.83 0.13 -1.46
C ILE A 93 -16.63 -1.16 -0.64
N GLN A 94 -17.26 -2.25 -1.07
CA GLN A 94 -17.21 -3.52 -0.33
C GLN A 94 -15.85 -4.22 -0.42
N ALA A 95 -15.24 -4.24 -1.61
CA ALA A 95 -13.96 -4.90 -1.86
C ALA A 95 -13.09 -4.05 -2.79
N PHE A 96 -11.80 -3.99 -2.52
CA PHE A 96 -10.83 -3.23 -3.30
C PHE A 96 -10.32 -4.03 -4.50
N THR A 97 -10.36 -3.41 -5.67
CA THR A 97 -9.53 -3.81 -6.81
C THR A 97 -8.18 -3.07 -6.75
N ILE A 98 -7.31 -3.32 -7.72
CA ILE A 98 -6.04 -2.57 -7.87
C ILE A 98 -6.30 -1.06 -7.91
N PHE A 99 -7.40 -0.62 -8.50
CA PHE A 99 -7.77 0.79 -8.59
C PHE A 99 -7.96 1.40 -7.18
N GLU A 100 -8.85 0.83 -6.37
CA GLU A 100 -9.10 1.32 -5.01
C GLU A 100 -7.84 1.27 -4.14
N MET A 101 -7.02 0.23 -4.28
CA MET A 101 -5.75 0.14 -3.57
C MET A 101 -4.82 1.31 -3.92
N ARG A 102 -4.79 1.74 -5.18
CA ARG A 102 -3.98 2.88 -5.61
C ARG A 102 -4.52 4.20 -5.09
N VAL A 103 -5.83 4.40 -5.13
CA VAL A 103 -6.46 5.59 -4.54
C VAL A 103 -6.20 5.63 -3.04
N PHE A 104 -6.37 4.51 -2.34
CA PHE A 104 -6.07 4.40 -0.92
C PHE A 104 -4.60 4.77 -0.64
N SER A 105 -3.68 4.22 -1.43
CA SER A 105 -2.26 4.49 -1.27
C SER A 105 -1.93 5.99 -1.39
N LEU A 106 -2.59 6.73 -2.29
CA LEU A 106 -2.37 8.18 -2.48
C LEU A 106 -2.72 9.00 -1.23
N ILE A 107 -3.84 8.67 -0.59
CA ILE A 107 -4.39 9.42 0.55
C ILE A 107 -3.96 8.85 1.90
N ALA A 108 -3.29 7.69 1.93
CA ALA A 108 -3.00 6.92 3.13
C ALA A 108 -2.32 7.75 4.24
N THR A 109 -1.39 8.63 3.88
CA THR A 109 -0.66 9.49 4.81
C THR A 109 -1.51 10.63 5.38
N ASP A 110 -2.61 10.96 4.72
CA ASP A 110 -3.49 12.09 5.06
C ASP A 110 -4.62 11.65 6.01
N LEU A 111 -4.78 10.35 6.22
CA LEU A 111 -5.82 9.77 7.07
C LEU A 111 -5.40 9.72 8.54
N THR A 112 -6.38 9.91 9.43
CA THR A 112 -6.22 9.57 10.84
C THR A 112 -6.03 8.06 11.02
N PRO A 113 -5.38 7.60 12.11
CA PRO A 113 -5.18 6.17 12.38
C PRO A 113 -6.45 5.33 12.29
N GLU A 114 -7.55 5.80 12.88
CA GLU A 114 -8.83 5.09 12.84
C GLU A 114 -9.32 4.86 11.40
N ARG A 115 -9.28 5.92 10.58
CA ARG A 115 -9.72 5.88 9.17
C ARG A 115 -8.78 5.04 8.33
N PHE A 116 -7.48 5.19 8.54
CA PHE A 116 -6.45 4.39 7.88
C PHE A 116 -6.65 2.90 8.15
N PHE A 117 -6.72 2.48 9.41
CA PHE A 117 -6.85 1.06 9.76
C PHE A 117 -8.17 0.44 9.33
N LYS A 118 -9.23 1.25 9.18
CA LYS A 118 -10.48 0.78 8.56
C LYS A 118 -10.30 0.36 7.10
N LEU A 119 -9.61 1.17 6.29
CA LEU A 119 -9.31 0.83 4.89
C LEU A 119 -8.20 -0.21 4.77
N TYR A 120 -7.20 -0.17 5.66
CA TYR A 120 -6.10 -1.14 5.68
C TYR A 120 -6.60 -2.57 5.88
N ARG A 121 -7.63 -2.80 6.70
CA ARG A 121 -8.26 -4.13 6.84
C ARG A 121 -8.83 -4.65 5.52
N LYS A 122 -9.53 -3.79 4.75
CA LYS A 122 -10.05 -4.16 3.42
C LYS A 122 -8.90 -4.50 2.49
N PHE A 123 -7.91 -3.61 2.39
CA PHE A 123 -6.70 -3.84 1.60
C PHE A 123 -6.00 -5.17 1.95
N ALA A 124 -5.70 -5.41 3.23
CA ALA A 124 -4.98 -6.60 3.68
C ALA A 124 -5.73 -7.91 3.39
N HIS A 125 -7.07 -7.85 3.34
CA HIS A 125 -7.92 -8.96 2.92
C HIS A 125 -7.91 -9.12 1.39
N ASP A 126 -8.24 -8.07 0.65
CA ASP A 126 -8.48 -8.13 -0.79
C ASP A 126 -7.19 -8.34 -1.60
N VAL A 127 -6.05 -7.86 -1.10
CA VAL A 127 -4.75 -8.04 -1.77
C VAL A 127 -4.38 -9.52 -1.90
N GLN A 128 -4.93 -10.40 -1.05
CA GLN A 128 -4.68 -11.84 -1.08
C GLN A 128 -5.14 -12.51 -2.38
N VAL A 129 -6.09 -11.92 -3.10
CA VAL A 129 -6.54 -12.42 -4.42
C VAL A 129 -5.39 -12.45 -5.44
N PHE A 130 -4.36 -11.62 -5.24
CA PHE A 130 -3.18 -11.53 -6.11
C PHE A 130 -2.04 -12.46 -5.70
N ARG A 131 -2.28 -13.46 -4.84
CA ARG A 131 -1.25 -14.41 -4.36
C ARG A 131 -0.52 -15.13 -5.48
N ASP A 132 -1.27 -15.64 -6.46
CA ASP A 132 -0.73 -16.43 -7.56
C ASP A 132 -0.35 -15.56 -8.78
N TYR A 133 -0.80 -14.30 -8.78
CA TYR A 133 -0.50 -13.34 -9.82
C TYR A 133 -0.47 -11.93 -9.23
N MET A 134 0.72 -11.47 -8.84
CA MET A 134 0.92 -10.09 -8.38
C MET A 134 1.35 -9.18 -9.55
N PRO A 135 0.52 -8.23 -10.01
CA PRO A 135 0.92 -7.31 -11.07
C PRO A 135 2.12 -6.47 -10.65
N GLY A 136 3.06 -6.21 -11.58
CA GLY A 136 4.30 -5.47 -11.27
C GLY A 136 4.03 -4.07 -10.69
N ASN A 137 2.94 -3.43 -11.14
CA ASN A 137 2.51 -2.11 -10.68
C ASN A 137 1.71 -2.12 -9.35
N LEU A 138 1.30 -3.29 -8.83
CA LEU A 138 0.63 -3.40 -7.53
C LEU A 138 1.63 -3.44 -6.37
N PHE A 139 2.86 -3.88 -6.64
CA PHE A 139 3.93 -3.95 -5.64
C PHE A 139 4.19 -2.58 -4.99
N GLU A 140 4.31 -1.52 -5.79
CA GLU A 140 4.61 -0.18 -5.27
C GLU A 140 3.49 0.36 -4.40
N THR A 141 2.24 0.13 -4.81
CA THR A 141 1.04 0.46 -4.06
C THR A 141 1.02 -0.25 -2.70
N SER A 142 1.26 -1.56 -2.72
CA SER A 142 1.27 -2.39 -1.49
C SER A 142 2.38 -1.95 -0.54
N LEU A 143 3.57 -1.69 -1.08
CA LEU A 143 4.72 -1.22 -0.33
C LEU A 143 4.41 0.11 0.38
N MET A 144 3.84 1.07 -0.34
CA MET A 144 3.50 2.39 0.21
C MET A 144 2.44 2.28 1.31
N ILE A 145 1.39 1.47 1.11
CA ILE A 145 0.35 1.24 2.13
C ILE A 145 0.95 0.60 3.39
N HIS A 146 1.80 -0.42 3.25
CA HIS A 146 2.43 -1.09 4.40
C HIS A 146 3.43 -0.20 5.14
N MET A 147 4.19 0.62 4.42
CA MET A 147 5.06 1.64 5.03
C MET A 147 4.25 2.63 5.87
N THR A 148 3.13 3.14 5.31
CA THR A 148 2.22 3.99 6.07
C THR A 148 1.62 3.26 7.27
N ALA A 149 1.28 1.98 7.14
CA ALA A 149 0.77 1.18 8.27
C ALA A 149 1.78 1.08 9.42
N LEU A 150 3.06 0.82 9.13
CA LEU A 150 4.12 0.83 10.15
C LEU A 150 4.26 2.20 10.81
N ASN A 151 4.22 3.27 10.03
CA ASN A 151 4.29 4.62 10.56
C ASN A 151 3.11 4.91 11.49
N GLN A 152 1.87 4.60 11.08
CA GLN A 152 0.65 4.87 11.83
C GLN A 152 0.46 3.96 13.05
N ALA A 153 0.86 2.68 12.98
CA ALA A 153 0.74 1.74 14.09
C ALA A 153 1.86 1.86 15.12
N VAL A 154 3.07 2.20 14.67
CA VAL A 154 4.29 2.08 15.50
C VAL A 154 4.97 3.42 15.72
N ILE A 155 5.37 4.12 14.66
CA ILE A 155 6.28 5.28 14.78
C ILE A 155 5.57 6.52 15.32
N TRP A 156 4.48 6.95 14.66
CA TRP A 156 3.77 8.19 14.96
C TRP A 156 2.93 8.18 16.25
N PRO A 157 2.29 7.07 16.67
CA PRO A 157 1.40 7.14 17.82
C PRO A 157 2.17 7.34 19.13
N LYS A 158 1.64 8.21 19.99
CA LYS A 158 2.16 8.41 21.36
C LYS A 158 2.02 7.14 22.20
N LYS A 159 0.91 6.43 22.06
CA LYS A 159 0.62 5.14 22.72
C LYS A 159 0.27 4.11 21.65
N LEU A 160 0.96 2.97 21.67
CA LEU A 160 0.70 1.89 20.71
C LEU A 160 -0.65 1.23 20.98
N ASN A 161 -1.40 0.99 19.91
CA ASN A 161 -2.58 0.13 19.90
C ASN A 161 -2.13 -1.29 19.50
N VAL A 162 -2.28 -2.26 20.41
CA VAL A 162 -1.88 -3.64 20.16
C VAL A 162 -2.54 -4.22 18.90
N THR A 163 -3.84 -4.02 18.72
CA THR A 163 -4.58 -4.56 17.57
C THR A 163 -4.03 -4.03 16.25
N ASP A 164 -3.77 -2.73 16.15
CA ASP A 164 -3.26 -2.11 14.93
C ASP A 164 -1.82 -2.54 14.64
N VAL A 165 -0.98 -2.71 15.68
CA VAL A 165 0.38 -3.26 15.55
C VAL A 165 0.33 -4.68 15.00
N TRP A 166 -0.44 -5.59 15.61
CA TRP A 166 -0.52 -6.98 15.12
C TRP A 166 -1.14 -7.08 13.74
N LEU A 167 -2.21 -6.32 13.46
CA LEU A 167 -2.81 -6.24 12.13
C LEU A 167 -1.78 -5.78 11.08
N THR A 168 -0.96 -4.80 11.42
CA THR A 168 0.11 -4.32 10.53
C THR A 168 1.14 -5.40 10.24
N LEU A 169 1.67 -6.05 11.30
CA LEU A 169 2.67 -7.11 11.15
C LEU A 169 2.11 -8.30 10.36
N GLU A 170 0.90 -8.78 10.67
CA GLU A 170 0.29 -9.89 9.94
C GLU A 170 -0.03 -9.53 8.49
N GLY A 171 -0.53 -8.32 8.24
CA GLY A 171 -0.82 -7.85 6.88
C GLY A 171 0.42 -7.85 6.00
N ILE A 172 1.56 -7.36 6.51
CA ILE A 172 2.84 -7.36 5.78
C ILE A 172 3.31 -8.79 5.53
N MET A 173 3.32 -9.63 6.57
CA MET A 173 3.76 -11.03 6.47
C MET A 173 2.95 -11.83 5.44
N ARG A 174 1.67 -11.52 5.25
CA ARG A 174 0.78 -12.22 4.30
C ARG A 174 0.73 -11.57 2.92
N GLN A 175 1.39 -10.44 2.71
CA GLN A 175 1.36 -9.74 1.43
C GLN A 175 1.84 -10.66 0.29
N PRO A 176 1.07 -10.86 -0.80
CA PRO A 176 1.59 -11.50 -1.99
C PRO A 176 2.88 -10.82 -2.48
N ALA A 177 3.85 -11.62 -2.89
CA ALA A 177 5.13 -11.15 -3.39
C ALA A 177 5.70 -12.12 -4.43
N ARG A 178 6.22 -11.60 -5.54
CA ARG A 178 7.09 -12.35 -6.45
C ARG A 178 8.51 -12.35 -5.91
N ARG A 179 9.34 -13.30 -6.36
CA ARG A 179 10.78 -13.35 -6.00
C ARG A 179 11.54 -12.06 -6.37
N SER A 180 11.06 -11.33 -7.38
CA SER A 180 11.61 -10.04 -7.80
C SER A 180 11.18 -8.85 -6.92
N ASN A 181 10.22 -9.02 -6.01
CA ASN A 181 9.75 -7.97 -5.11
C ASN A 181 10.57 -7.96 -3.80
N VAL A 182 11.86 -7.68 -3.92
CA VAL A 182 12.83 -7.81 -2.83
C VAL A 182 12.44 -6.99 -1.61
N GLU A 183 11.90 -5.79 -1.79
CA GLU A 183 11.50 -4.88 -0.71
C GLU A 183 10.34 -5.43 0.12
N ILE A 184 9.35 -6.07 -0.51
CA ILE A 184 8.26 -6.73 0.23
C ILE A 184 8.79 -7.95 0.97
N LEU A 185 9.63 -8.77 0.33
CA LEU A 185 10.24 -9.94 0.99
C LEU A 185 11.09 -9.52 2.20
N LEU A 186 11.80 -8.40 2.08
CA LEU A 186 12.57 -7.79 3.16
C LEU A 186 11.66 -7.33 4.31
N MET A 187 10.56 -6.63 4.00
CA MET A 187 9.55 -6.24 4.99
C MET A 187 8.93 -7.46 5.69
N GLN A 188 8.64 -8.53 4.95
CA GLN A 188 8.10 -9.76 5.50
C GLN A 188 9.05 -10.44 6.47
N ARG A 189 10.34 -10.52 6.11
CA ARG A 189 11.36 -11.06 7.00
C ARG A 189 11.49 -10.21 8.26
N PHE A 190 11.59 -8.89 8.11
CA PHE A 190 11.72 -7.97 9.23
C PHE A 190 10.52 -8.05 10.18
N THR A 191 9.29 -7.98 9.64
CA THR A 191 8.06 -8.08 10.44
C THR A 191 7.86 -9.46 11.05
N GLY A 192 8.31 -10.53 10.40
CA GLY A 192 8.37 -11.87 10.96
C GLY A 192 9.26 -11.93 12.22
N LEU A 193 10.45 -11.35 12.16
CA LEU A 193 11.33 -11.25 13.33
C LEU A 193 10.70 -10.43 14.46
N LEU A 194 10.11 -9.26 14.14
CA LEU A 194 9.40 -8.43 15.12
C LEU A 194 8.25 -9.20 15.79
N ARG A 195 7.45 -9.93 15.01
CA ARG A 195 6.34 -10.74 15.52
C ARG A 195 6.83 -11.81 16.50
N THR A 196 7.91 -12.52 16.15
CA THR A 196 8.51 -13.55 17.00
C THR A 196 9.05 -12.93 18.29
N TYR A 197 9.79 -11.82 18.20
CA TYR A 197 10.30 -11.09 19.36
C TYR A 197 9.17 -10.68 20.32
N LEU A 198 8.09 -10.07 19.80
CA LEU A 198 6.94 -9.65 20.59
C LEU A 198 6.10 -10.81 21.14
N THR A 199 6.29 -12.03 20.64
CA THR A 199 5.57 -13.21 21.13
C THR A 199 6.37 -13.96 22.19
N MET A 200 7.66 -14.17 21.92
CA MET A 200 8.51 -15.08 22.69
C MET A 200 9.43 -14.38 23.69
N ASP A 201 9.62 -13.07 23.55
CA ASP A 201 10.62 -12.33 24.31
C ASP A 201 12.02 -12.98 24.25
N SER A 202 12.54 -13.16 23.03
CA SER A 202 13.82 -13.82 22.81
C SER A 202 14.93 -12.81 22.53
N GLU A 203 15.96 -12.80 23.38
CA GLU A 203 17.20 -12.03 23.15
C GLU A 203 17.93 -12.47 21.87
N VAL A 204 17.83 -13.75 21.51
CA VAL A 204 18.39 -14.28 20.26
C VAL A 204 17.73 -13.59 19.06
N VAL A 205 16.40 -13.48 19.07
CA VAL A 205 15.66 -12.79 18.00
C VAL A 205 15.97 -11.28 17.99
N ALA A 206 16.14 -10.67 19.16
CA ALA A 206 16.58 -9.27 19.24
C ALA A 206 17.96 -9.07 18.60
N ALA A 207 18.91 -9.98 18.83
CA ALA A 207 20.21 -9.96 18.20
C ALA A 207 20.11 -10.14 16.67
N GLU A 208 19.27 -11.06 16.19
CA GLU A 208 19.01 -11.24 14.75
C GLU A 208 18.44 -9.98 14.08
N ILE A 209 17.52 -9.27 14.76
CA ILE A 209 17.00 -7.98 14.30
C ILE A 209 18.13 -6.94 14.22
N GLY A 210 19.00 -6.90 15.24
CA GLY A 210 20.18 -6.03 15.25
C GLY A 210 21.11 -6.28 14.06
N VAL A 211 21.43 -7.55 13.78
CA VAL A 211 22.25 -7.93 12.61
C VAL A 211 21.59 -7.52 11.29
N PHE A 212 20.28 -7.76 11.16
CA PHE A 212 19.53 -7.34 9.97
C PHE A 212 19.59 -5.83 9.74
N LEU A 213 19.37 -5.02 10.79
CA LEU A 213 19.40 -3.56 10.70
C LEU A 213 20.80 -3.02 10.41
N MET A 214 21.84 -3.63 11.00
CA MET A 214 23.23 -3.28 10.69
C MET A 214 23.58 -3.54 9.23
N ALA A 215 23.17 -4.70 8.69
CA ALA A 215 23.37 -5.02 7.28
C ALA A 215 22.65 -4.03 6.36
N ALA A 216 21.39 -3.70 6.66
CA ALA A 216 20.64 -2.68 5.92
C ALA A 216 21.34 -1.30 5.95
N GLN A 217 21.84 -0.89 7.11
CA GLN A 217 22.58 0.36 7.27
C GLN A 217 23.89 0.38 6.48
N GLN A 218 24.64 -0.73 6.45
CA GLN A 218 25.88 -0.88 5.66
C GLN A 218 25.60 -0.77 4.15
N MET A 219 24.44 -1.22 3.70
CA MET A 219 23.99 -1.08 2.30
C MET A 219 23.37 0.30 1.99
N GLY A 220 23.42 1.25 2.93
CA GLY A 220 22.83 2.58 2.77
C GLY A 220 21.29 2.62 2.91
N MET A 221 20.66 1.50 3.27
CA MET A 221 19.21 1.34 3.39
C MET A 221 18.74 1.67 4.82
N ARG A 222 18.95 2.93 5.24
CA ARG A 222 18.50 3.39 6.58
C ARG A 222 16.98 3.52 6.68
N GLU A 223 16.35 3.79 5.55
CA GLU A 223 14.92 4.04 5.42
C GLU A 223 14.44 3.40 4.13
N MET A 224 13.22 2.88 4.19
CA MET A 224 12.49 2.56 2.98
C MET A 224 11.84 3.83 2.47
N THR A 225 12.01 4.12 1.19
CA THR A 225 11.42 5.29 0.53
C THR A 225 10.61 4.83 -0.70
N ARG A 226 9.41 5.38 -0.85
CA ARG A 226 8.60 5.21 -2.06
C ARG A 226 7.69 6.41 -2.26
N ASN A 227 7.80 7.08 -3.41
CA ASN A 227 7.04 8.29 -3.73
C ASN A 227 7.15 9.31 -2.57
N THR A 228 6.01 9.66 -1.95
CA THR A 228 5.94 10.59 -0.82
C THR A 228 6.04 9.92 0.56
N GLY A 229 6.22 8.60 0.61
CA GLY A 229 6.28 7.81 1.84
C GLY A 229 7.71 7.40 2.23
N GLN A 230 7.99 7.44 3.53
CA GLN A 230 9.26 7.04 4.12
C GLN A 230 9.02 6.33 5.46
N THR A 231 9.75 5.24 5.70
CA THR A 231 9.67 4.47 6.94
C THR A 231 11.05 4.02 7.38
N SER A 232 11.42 4.34 8.62
CA SER A 232 12.68 3.89 9.22
C SER A 232 12.47 2.56 9.94
N LEU A 233 13.13 1.49 9.46
CA LEU A 233 13.08 0.17 10.11
C LEU A 233 13.72 0.19 11.51
N VAL A 234 14.76 1.02 11.68
CA VAL A 234 15.39 1.26 12.99
C VAL A 234 14.40 1.92 13.96
N ALA A 235 13.66 2.93 13.52
CA ALA A 235 12.66 3.58 14.37
C ALA A 235 11.54 2.61 14.76
N VAL A 236 11.06 1.77 13.83
CA VAL A 236 10.09 0.70 14.13
C VAL A 236 10.62 -0.23 15.22
N TRP A 237 11.83 -0.73 15.06
CA TRP A 237 12.46 -1.63 16.04
C TRP A 237 12.59 -0.98 17.42
N THR A 238 13.23 0.19 17.50
CA THR A 238 13.44 0.91 18.76
C THR A 238 12.12 1.16 19.48
N ARG A 239 11.08 1.57 18.74
CA ARG A 239 9.78 1.89 19.32
C ARG A 239 9.07 0.66 19.88
N LEU A 240 9.15 -0.48 19.19
CA LEU A 240 8.57 -1.74 19.67
C LEU A 240 9.34 -2.31 20.85
N GLN A 241 10.68 -2.21 20.86
CA GLN A 241 11.51 -2.63 22.00
C GLN A 241 11.14 -1.86 23.27
N LEU A 242 11.03 -0.52 23.18
CA LEU A 242 10.66 0.34 24.31
C LEU A 242 9.22 0.10 24.80
N SER A 243 8.32 -0.27 23.89
CA SER A 243 6.89 -0.43 24.19
C SER A 243 6.50 -1.88 24.49
N LYS A 244 7.47 -2.80 24.53
CA LYS A 244 7.21 -4.24 24.60
C LYS A 244 6.40 -4.64 25.83
N GLN A 245 6.78 -4.17 27.02
CA GLN A 245 6.05 -4.50 28.26
C GLN A 245 4.59 -4.02 28.20
N GLN A 246 4.35 -2.83 27.62
CA GLN A 246 3.01 -2.31 27.39
C GLN A 246 2.20 -3.22 26.43
N LEU A 247 2.82 -3.67 25.33
CA LEU A 247 2.16 -4.53 24.35
C LEU A 247 1.81 -5.92 24.91
N HIS A 248 2.69 -6.52 25.72
CA HIS A 248 2.39 -7.79 26.40
C HIS A 248 1.24 -7.65 27.39
N ALA A 249 1.24 -6.60 28.22
CA ALA A 249 0.19 -6.36 29.19
C ALA A 249 -1.20 -6.18 28.53
N GLN A 250 -1.26 -5.47 27.40
CA GLN A 250 -2.50 -5.25 26.65
C GLN A 250 -2.99 -6.47 25.87
N LYS A 251 -2.13 -7.43 25.53
CA LYS A 251 -2.52 -8.68 24.86
C LYS A 251 -3.17 -9.70 25.82
N MET A 252 -2.86 -9.59 27.11
CA MET A 252 -3.33 -10.50 28.16
C MET A 252 -4.59 -9.98 28.89
N ALA A 253 -5.04 -8.77 28.55
CA ALA A 253 -6.25 -8.13 29.06
C ALA A 253 -7.41 -8.33 28.09
#